data_AF-A0A974XZE2-F1
#
_entry.id   AF-A0A974XZE2-F1
#
_cell.length_a   1.000
_cell.length_b   1.000
_cell.length_c   1.000
_cell.angle_alpha   90.00
_cell.angle_beta   90.00
_cell.angle_gamma   90.00
#
_symmetry.space_group_name_H-M   'P 1'
#
loop_
_entity.id
_entity.type
_entity.pdbx_description
1 polymer ?
#
loop_
_entity_poly.entity_id
_entity_poly.type
_entity_poly.pdbx_seq_one_letter_code
_entity_poly.pdbx_strand_id
1 'polypeptide(L)'
;MSKAQRGTRPARMVLATLAILAATGSAAQEGQGSTQAHGAAALHGAYGFSLSQSCVRTPFQAPPAAGFDPATKQLLVNGEFVSGFGSGVLRFGRDGVATLEDGLITEITSSQVASAQTPVSPGTRFECVGRHSVSVGNRVAVKLTCEAAAPPGLRVVIDPVEFEGFVGAGRTLNLNTVKRDLHTVTVYSGATALQQRQRVCLQSLTLNKL
;
A
#
# COMPACT_ATOMS: atom_id res chain seq x y z
N MET A 1 -8.94 50.88 47.61
CA MET A 1 -7.66 50.38 48.16
C MET A 1 -6.84 49.85 46.98
N SER A 2 -6.08 50.67 46.26
CA SER A 2 -4.70 51.09 46.56
C SER A 2 -3.71 49.92 46.66
N LYS A 3 -2.99 49.62 45.58
CA LYS A 3 -1.53 49.86 45.48
C LYS A 3 -0.97 49.47 44.11
N ALA A 4 -0.25 50.43 43.55
CA ALA A 4 0.63 50.32 42.39
C ALA A 4 2.06 49.95 42.81
N GLN A 5 2.85 49.36 41.91
CA GLN A 5 4.33 49.43 41.86
C GLN A 5 4.77 48.80 40.52
N ARG A 6 5.14 49.56 39.48
CA ARG A 6 6.42 50.25 39.16
C ARG A 6 7.69 49.38 39.23
N GLY A 7 8.40 49.33 38.11
CA GLY A 7 9.82 48.98 37.98
C GLY A 7 10.25 48.91 36.50
N THR A 8 10.44 50.04 35.81
CA THR A 8 11.75 50.63 35.40
C THR A 8 12.75 49.72 34.65
N ARG A 9 12.89 50.04 33.35
CA ARG A 9 14.00 49.92 32.37
C ARG A 9 15.43 50.21 32.94
N PRO A 10 16.55 50.26 32.16
CA PRO A 10 16.98 49.69 30.86
C PRO A 10 18.44 49.14 30.86
N ALA A 11 18.93 48.76 29.66
CA ALA A 11 20.29 48.99 29.12
C ALA A 11 21.47 48.08 29.53
N ARG A 12 22.10 47.48 28.50
CA ARG A 12 23.52 47.66 28.08
C ARG A 12 23.86 46.51 27.09
N MET A 13 24.17 46.78 25.81
CA MET A 13 25.37 47.41 25.22
C MET A 13 26.56 46.44 25.14
N VAL A 14 27.30 46.56 24.02
CA VAL A 14 28.68 46.10 23.73
C VAL A 14 28.77 44.67 23.15
N LEU A 15 29.58 44.33 22.15
CA LEU A 15 30.26 44.99 21.02
C LEU A 15 30.96 43.85 20.25
N ALA A 16 31.14 44.06 18.95
CA ALA A 16 32.00 43.39 17.97
C ALA A 16 33.08 42.40 18.45
N THR A 17 33.29 41.33 17.66
CA THR A 17 34.64 41.02 17.12
C THR A 17 34.55 40.22 15.82
N LEU A 18 35.04 40.85 14.73
CA LEU A 18 35.49 40.19 13.51
C LEU A 18 36.76 39.37 13.85
N ALA A 19 36.81 38.11 13.42
CA ALA A 19 38.06 37.38 13.28
C ALA A 19 38.11 36.80 11.87
N ILE A 20 38.82 37.50 10.99
CA ILE A 20 39.30 37.00 9.70
C ILE A 20 40.62 36.30 10.00
N LEU A 21 40.68 34.98 9.84
CA LEU A 21 41.94 34.28 9.58
C LEU A 21 41.80 33.50 8.28
N ALA A 22 42.47 34.01 7.26
CA ALA A 22 42.84 33.27 6.07
C ALA A 22 43.96 32.28 6.44
N ALA A 23 43.74 31.00 6.14
CA ALA A 23 44.80 30.01 6.05
C ALA A 23 44.78 29.44 4.63
N THR A 24 45.81 29.80 3.87
CA THR A 24 46.22 29.18 2.61
C THR A 24 46.80 27.80 2.91
N GLY A 25 46.24 26.76 2.29
CA GLY A 25 46.74 25.39 2.36
C GLY A 25 46.36 24.64 1.08
N SER A 26 47.38 24.13 0.39
CA SER A 26 47.33 23.61 -0.97
C SER A 26 46.55 22.32 -1.15
N ALA A 27 45.97 22.19 -2.35
CA ALA A 27 45.51 21.01 -3.08
C ALA A 27 45.70 19.63 -2.42
N ALA A 28 44.56 19.00 -2.09
CA ALA A 28 44.35 17.57 -2.26
C ALA A 28 43.08 17.39 -3.11
N GLN A 29 43.28 16.94 -4.34
CA GLN A 29 42.24 16.56 -5.26
C GLN A 29 41.94 15.08 -5.03
N GLU A 30 40.87 14.74 -4.30
CA GLU A 30 40.18 13.45 -4.45
C GLU A 30 38.88 13.44 -3.68
N GLY A 31 37.82 12.97 -4.35
CA GLY A 31 36.48 12.92 -3.81
C GLY A 31 35.68 14.18 -4.12
N GLN A 32 35.41 14.42 -5.41
CA GLN A 32 34.15 15.07 -5.78
C GLN A 32 33.04 14.35 -5.04
N GLY A 33 32.56 15.01 -3.98
CA GLY A 33 31.32 14.69 -3.35
C GLY A 33 30.23 14.86 -4.39
N SER A 34 29.94 13.78 -5.11
CA SER A 34 28.56 13.51 -5.45
C SER A 34 27.87 13.22 -4.12
N THR A 35 27.47 14.28 -3.41
CA THR A 35 26.13 14.30 -2.83
C THR A 35 25.16 14.18 -4.02
N GLN A 36 25.14 12.98 -4.60
CA GLN A 36 24.03 12.49 -5.36
C GLN A 36 22.94 12.50 -4.31
N ALA A 37 22.17 13.58 -4.27
CA ALA A 37 20.81 13.52 -3.80
C ALA A 37 20.25 12.29 -4.53
N HIS A 38 20.23 11.15 -3.84
CA HIS A 38 19.47 9.98 -4.24
C HIS A 38 18.03 10.42 -4.12
N GLY A 39 17.60 11.29 -5.05
CA GLY A 39 16.21 11.50 -5.36
C GLY A 39 15.68 10.12 -5.59
N ALA A 40 14.66 9.76 -4.80
CA ALA A 40 14.01 8.45 -4.81
C ALA A 40 14.05 7.89 -6.24
N ALA A 41 14.81 6.82 -6.46
CA ALA A 41 14.97 6.26 -7.78
C ALA A 41 13.56 5.95 -8.30
N ALA A 42 13.12 6.69 -9.32
CA ALA A 42 11.73 6.68 -9.74
C ALA A 42 11.34 5.25 -10.13
N LEU A 43 10.41 4.65 -9.38
CA LEU A 43 9.87 3.34 -9.68
C LEU A 43 9.07 3.44 -10.98
N HIS A 44 9.51 2.78 -12.05
CA HIS A 44 8.82 2.79 -13.32
C HIS A 44 9.07 1.51 -14.13
N GLY A 45 8.15 1.23 -15.05
CA GLY A 45 8.19 0.07 -15.95
C GLY A 45 7.25 -1.05 -15.52
N ALA A 46 7.36 -2.19 -16.20
CA ALA A 46 6.56 -3.39 -15.93
C ALA A 46 7.29 -4.36 -15.00
N TYR A 47 6.56 -4.96 -14.07
CA TYR A 47 7.05 -5.93 -13.11
C TYR A 47 6.12 -7.13 -13.12
N GLY A 48 6.66 -8.33 -13.29
CA GLY A 48 5.92 -9.55 -13.02
C GLY A 48 5.69 -9.63 -11.51
N PHE A 49 4.47 -9.90 -11.09
CA PHE A 49 4.13 -10.04 -9.68
C PHE A 49 3.75 -11.48 -9.32
N SER A 50 4.06 -11.86 -8.09
CA SER A 50 3.44 -12.97 -7.39
C SER A 50 2.80 -12.46 -6.10
N LEU A 51 1.57 -12.90 -5.85
CA LEU A 51 0.77 -12.53 -4.69
C LEU A 51 0.54 -13.78 -3.85
N SER A 52 0.75 -13.66 -2.55
CA SER A 52 0.25 -14.61 -1.55
C SER A 52 -0.69 -13.86 -0.62
N GLN A 53 -1.85 -14.45 -0.34
CA GLN A 53 -2.80 -13.89 0.60
C GLN A 53 -3.43 -14.95 1.49
N SER A 54 -3.73 -14.55 2.72
CA SER A 54 -4.59 -15.29 3.65
C SER A 54 -5.62 -14.33 4.21
N CYS A 55 -6.89 -14.66 4.05
CA CYS A 55 -8.01 -13.80 4.39
C CYS A 55 -9.02 -14.51 5.27
N VAL A 56 -9.62 -13.76 6.19
CA VAL A 56 -10.91 -14.10 6.76
C VAL A 56 -11.95 -13.24 6.04
N ARG A 57 -12.99 -13.87 5.49
CA ARG A 57 -14.07 -13.18 4.75
C ARG A 57 -15.44 -13.55 5.27
N THR A 58 -16.37 -12.62 5.21
CA THR A 58 -17.77 -12.88 5.54
C THR A 58 -18.52 -13.43 4.32
N PRO A 59 -19.69 -14.05 4.50
CA PRO A 59 -20.63 -14.31 3.43
C PRO A 59 -21.06 -13.01 2.74
N PHE A 60 -21.54 -13.13 1.51
CA PHE A 60 -22.21 -12.03 0.82
C PHE A 60 -23.56 -11.72 1.51
N GLN A 61 -23.81 -10.44 1.73
CA GLN A 61 -25.02 -9.89 2.36
C GLN A 61 -25.54 -8.73 1.52
N ALA A 62 -26.81 -8.35 1.70
CA ALA A 62 -27.34 -7.13 1.12
C ALA A 62 -26.60 -5.90 1.69
N PRO A 63 -26.27 -4.88 0.88
CA PRO A 63 -25.66 -3.66 1.39
C PRO A 63 -26.60 -2.89 2.34
N PRO A 64 -26.08 -2.26 3.41
CA PRO A 64 -24.69 -2.27 3.84
C PRO A 64 -24.32 -3.57 4.60
N ALA A 65 -23.21 -4.20 4.23
CA ALA A 65 -22.71 -5.36 4.98
C ALA A 65 -21.92 -4.93 6.22
N ALA A 66 -22.23 -5.54 7.38
CA ALA A 66 -21.52 -5.33 8.65
C ALA A 66 -21.00 -6.67 9.18
N GLY A 67 -19.94 -7.17 8.55
CA GLY A 67 -19.32 -8.45 8.89
C GLY A 67 -18.23 -8.38 9.95
N PHE A 68 -17.61 -7.19 10.11
CA PHE A 68 -16.58 -6.92 11.09
C PHE A 68 -16.89 -5.64 11.85
N ASP A 69 -16.53 -5.61 13.12
CA ASP A 69 -16.49 -4.39 13.90
C ASP A 69 -15.37 -3.48 13.36
N PRO A 70 -15.66 -2.22 12.97
CA PRO A 70 -14.69 -1.38 12.30
C PRO A 70 -13.54 -0.93 13.22
N ALA A 71 -13.75 -0.87 14.53
CA ALA A 71 -12.76 -0.41 15.50
C ALA A 71 -11.81 -1.53 15.92
N THR A 72 -12.35 -2.69 16.26
CA THR A 72 -11.63 -3.84 16.81
C THR A 72 -11.22 -4.87 15.76
N LYS A 73 -11.85 -4.83 14.56
CA LYS A 73 -11.76 -5.86 13.53
C LYS A 73 -12.23 -7.24 14.01
N GLN A 74 -13.03 -7.28 15.08
CA GLN A 74 -13.69 -8.51 15.51
C GLN A 74 -14.74 -8.93 14.49
N LEU A 75 -14.81 -10.22 14.22
CA LEU A 75 -15.80 -10.80 13.34
C LEU A 75 -17.19 -10.79 14.01
N LEU A 76 -18.21 -10.27 13.33
CA LEU A 76 -19.59 -10.13 13.84
C LEU A 76 -20.54 -11.22 13.32
N VAL A 77 -20.14 -11.96 12.29
CA VAL A 77 -20.90 -13.05 11.67
C VAL A 77 -19.98 -14.22 11.37
N ASN A 78 -20.50 -15.42 11.17
CA ASN A 78 -19.64 -16.54 10.76
C ASN A 78 -18.86 -16.20 9.50
N GLY A 79 -17.57 -16.48 9.52
CA GLY A 79 -16.63 -16.19 8.43
C GLY A 79 -15.97 -17.45 7.91
N GLU A 80 -15.30 -17.29 6.78
CA GLU A 80 -14.54 -18.34 6.12
C GLU A 80 -13.08 -17.92 6.03
N PHE A 81 -12.16 -18.85 6.28
CA PHE A 81 -10.74 -18.66 6.00
C PHE A 81 -10.43 -19.12 4.57
N VAL A 82 -9.72 -18.27 3.83
CA VAL A 82 -9.32 -18.52 2.45
C VAL A 82 -7.88 -18.10 2.26
N SER A 83 -7.09 -18.97 1.64
CA SER A 83 -5.76 -18.63 1.14
C SER A 83 -5.83 -18.44 -0.37
N GLY A 84 -5.00 -17.57 -0.92
CA GLY A 84 -4.95 -17.35 -2.35
C GLY A 84 -3.56 -17.05 -2.84
N PHE A 85 -3.29 -17.49 -4.06
CA PHE A 85 -2.06 -17.23 -4.79
C PHE A 85 -2.40 -16.61 -6.12
N GLY A 86 -1.68 -15.54 -6.46
CA GLY A 86 -1.93 -14.84 -7.72
C GLY A 86 -0.66 -14.42 -8.44
N SER A 87 -0.84 -14.05 -9.69
CA SER A 87 0.23 -13.57 -10.57
C SER A 87 -0.33 -12.62 -11.62
N GLY A 88 0.56 -11.85 -12.26
CA GLY A 88 0.22 -10.97 -13.38
C GLY A 88 1.31 -9.93 -13.58
N VAL A 89 0.95 -8.77 -14.14
CA VAL A 89 1.88 -7.68 -14.41
C VAL A 89 1.44 -6.41 -13.69
N LEU A 90 2.33 -5.82 -12.89
CA LEU A 90 2.14 -4.50 -12.28
C LEU A 90 3.02 -3.48 -13.01
N ARG A 91 2.41 -2.42 -13.54
CA ARG A 91 3.10 -1.33 -14.22
C ARG A 91 3.10 -0.08 -13.37
N PHE A 92 4.27 0.55 -13.26
CA PHE A 92 4.46 1.83 -12.59
C PHE A 92 4.73 2.92 -13.64
N GLY A 93 3.82 3.89 -13.72
CA GLY A 93 3.92 5.08 -14.56
C GLY A 93 4.82 6.14 -13.94
N ARG A 94 5.46 6.99 -14.76
CA ARG A 94 6.30 8.08 -14.24
C ARG A 94 5.50 9.18 -13.53
N ASP A 95 4.20 9.21 -13.76
CA ASP A 95 3.20 10.13 -13.20
C ASP A 95 2.61 9.66 -11.86
N GLY A 96 3.14 8.56 -11.30
CA GLY A 96 2.66 7.98 -10.06
C GLY A 96 1.43 7.09 -10.24
N VAL A 97 0.97 6.82 -11.47
CA VAL A 97 -0.10 5.85 -11.73
C VAL A 97 0.46 4.43 -11.60
N ALA A 98 -0.35 3.51 -11.07
CA ALA A 98 -0.05 2.09 -11.04
C ALA A 98 -1.22 1.30 -11.65
N THR A 99 -0.92 0.38 -12.56
CA THR A 99 -1.92 -0.52 -13.17
C THR A 99 -1.49 -1.97 -13.02
N LEU A 100 -2.42 -2.81 -12.56
CA LEU A 100 -2.26 -4.25 -12.50
C LEU A 100 -3.10 -4.86 -13.62
N GLU A 101 -2.43 -5.59 -14.49
CA GLU A 101 -3.00 -6.22 -15.68
C GLU A 101 -2.73 -7.73 -15.65
N ASP A 102 -3.55 -8.47 -16.39
CA ASP A 102 -3.47 -9.93 -16.48
C ASP A 102 -3.43 -10.61 -15.10
N GLY A 103 -4.07 -9.99 -14.11
CA GLY A 103 -4.15 -10.53 -12.76
C GLY A 103 -4.94 -11.83 -12.78
N LEU A 104 -4.37 -12.88 -12.19
CA LEU A 104 -5.04 -14.15 -11.97
C LEU A 104 -4.84 -14.54 -10.51
N ILE A 105 -5.91 -14.91 -9.81
CA ILE A 105 -5.84 -15.39 -8.44
C ILE A 105 -6.59 -16.71 -8.28
N THR A 106 -5.93 -17.67 -7.68
CA THR A 106 -6.48 -18.97 -7.33
C THR A 106 -6.69 -19.00 -5.83
N GLU A 107 -7.89 -19.37 -5.38
CA GLU A 107 -8.24 -19.43 -3.97
C GLU A 107 -8.36 -20.90 -3.51
N ILE A 108 -7.95 -21.15 -2.27
CA ILE A 108 -8.10 -22.42 -1.56
C ILE A 108 -8.98 -22.15 -0.34
N THR A 109 -10.13 -22.81 -0.30
CA THR A 109 -11.04 -22.76 0.84
C THR A 109 -10.65 -23.82 1.84
N SER A 110 -10.20 -23.40 3.04
CA SER A 110 -9.70 -24.34 4.05
C SER A 110 -10.82 -25.04 4.83
N SER A 111 -12.05 -24.53 4.79
CA SER A 111 -13.20 -25.09 5.50
C SER A 111 -13.94 -26.19 4.74
N GLN A 112 -13.52 -26.53 3.52
CA GLN A 112 -14.18 -27.50 2.63
C GLN A 112 -13.21 -28.54 2.05
N VAL A 113 -12.33 -29.09 2.89
CA VAL A 113 -11.44 -30.19 2.48
C VAL A 113 -12.07 -31.52 2.89
N ALA A 114 -13.16 -31.92 2.23
CA ALA A 114 -13.71 -33.27 2.35
C ALA A 114 -13.15 -34.19 1.26
N SER A 115 -13.19 -35.51 1.50
CA SER A 115 -12.83 -36.49 0.46
C SER A 115 -13.67 -36.28 -0.80
N ALA A 116 -13.05 -36.44 -1.96
CA ALA A 116 -13.64 -36.20 -3.30
C ALA A 116 -14.03 -34.74 -3.62
N GLN A 117 -13.66 -33.75 -2.81
CA GLN A 117 -13.79 -32.33 -3.16
C GLN A 117 -12.47 -31.77 -3.73
N THR A 118 -12.59 -30.85 -4.69
CA THR A 118 -11.47 -30.04 -5.16
C THR A 118 -11.49 -28.73 -4.37
N PRO A 119 -10.59 -28.53 -3.38
CA PRO A 119 -10.64 -27.35 -2.50
C PRO A 119 -10.10 -26.08 -3.17
N VAL A 120 -9.61 -26.22 -4.41
CA VAL A 120 -9.01 -25.16 -5.21
C VAL A 120 -10.06 -24.62 -6.18
N SER A 121 -10.38 -23.34 -6.05
CA SER A 121 -11.29 -22.66 -6.98
C SER A 121 -10.58 -22.34 -8.28
N PRO A 122 -11.28 -22.34 -9.43
CA PRO A 122 -10.73 -21.84 -10.69
C PRO A 122 -10.16 -20.42 -10.53
N GLY A 123 -9.08 -20.15 -11.27
CA GLY A 123 -8.43 -18.83 -11.24
C GLY A 123 -9.39 -17.72 -11.64
N THR A 124 -9.56 -16.73 -10.78
CA THR A 124 -10.35 -15.52 -11.05
C THR A 124 -9.44 -14.46 -11.65
N ARG A 125 -9.79 -13.95 -12.83
CA ARG A 125 -9.07 -12.82 -13.42
C ARG A 125 -9.44 -11.52 -12.74
N PHE A 126 -8.51 -10.57 -12.69
CA PHE A 126 -8.75 -9.24 -12.15
C PHE A 126 -7.77 -8.22 -12.72
N GLU A 127 -8.19 -6.97 -12.69
CA GLU A 127 -7.38 -5.80 -13.04
C GLU A 127 -7.44 -4.80 -11.91
N CYS A 128 -6.41 -3.99 -11.73
CA CYS A 128 -6.42 -2.93 -10.74
C CYS A 128 -5.86 -1.62 -11.29
N VAL A 129 -6.36 -0.52 -10.76
CA VAL A 129 -5.84 0.82 -11.05
C VAL A 129 -5.68 1.58 -9.74
N GLY A 130 -4.61 2.36 -9.66
CA GLY A 130 -4.42 3.27 -8.54
C GLY A 130 -3.14 4.07 -8.65
N ARG A 131 -2.50 4.32 -7.51
CA ARG A 131 -1.32 5.20 -7.44
C ARG A 131 -0.21 4.58 -6.62
N HIS A 132 1.01 5.03 -6.89
CA HIS A 132 2.17 4.72 -6.09
C HIS A 132 2.96 5.98 -5.73
N SER A 133 3.76 5.86 -4.68
CA SER A 133 4.74 6.86 -4.30
C SER A 133 6.02 6.19 -3.83
N VAL A 134 7.15 6.87 -4.04
CA VAL A 134 8.45 6.46 -3.50
C VAL A 134 8.93 7.58 -2.58
N SER A 135 9.06 7.25 -1.31
CA SER A 135 9.55 8.17 -0.28
C SER A 135 11.06 8.06 -0.11
N VAL A 136 11.63 8.99 0.66
CA VAL A 136 13.04 8.95 1.08
C VAL A 136 13.34 7.59 1.75
N GLY A 137 14.50 7.01 1.45
CA GLY A 137 14.88 5.67 1.96
C GLY A 137 14.30 4.51 1.16
N ASN A 138 13.92 4.72 -0.11
CA ASN A 138 13.41 3.70 -1.03
C ASN A 138 12.13 2.99 -0.56
N ARG A 139 11.37 3.63 0.34
CA ARG A 139 10.05 3.12 0.76
C ARG A 139 9.04 3.35 -0.35
N VAL A 140 8.33 2.31 -0.74
CA VAL A 140 7.28 2.34 -1.76
C VAL A 140 5.94 2.15 -1.07
N ALA A 141 4.96 2.97 -1.44
CA ALA A 141 3.56 2.74 -1.12
C ALA A 141 2.76 2.62 -2.42
N VAL A 142 1.85 1.64 -2.49
CA VAL A 142 0.99 1.39 -3.66
C VAL A 142 -0.43 1.20 -3.17
N LYS A 143 -1.38 1.96 -3.72
CA LYS A 143 -2.80 1.85 -3.41
C LYS A 143 -3.55 1.50 -4.68
N LEU A 144 -4.27 0.38 -4.68
CA LEU A 144 -4.93 -0.19 -5.86
C LEU A 144 -6.40 -0.50 -5.58
N THR A 145 -7.30 -0.03 -6.45
CA THR A 145 -8.68 -0.52 -6.51
C THR A 145 -8.75 -1.58 -7.59
N CYS A 146 -9.38 -2.72 -7.31
CA CYS A 146 -9.40 -3.84 -8.24
C CYS A 146 -10.83 -4.18 -8.70
N GLU A 147 -10.96 -4.59 -9.96
CA GLU A 147 -12.16 -5.21 -10.50
C GLU A 147 -11.87 -6.66 -10.87
N ALA A 148 -12.67 -7.59 -10.35
CA ALA A 148 -12.58 -9.00 -10.69
C ALA A 148 -13.52 -9.34 -11.86
N ALA A 149 -13.11 -10.32 -12.66
CA ALA A 149 -13.93 -10.87 -13.71
C ALA A 149 -15.27 -11.35 -13.15
N ALA A 150 -16.35 -10.94 -13.80
CA ALA A 150 -17.72 -11.19 -13.39
C ALA A 150 -18.56 -11.62 -14.59
N PRO A 151 -19.69 -12.32 -14.36
CA PRO A 151 -20.67 -12.59 -15.41
C PRO A 151 -21.14 -11.29 -16.09
N PRO A 152 -21.59 -11.36 -17.36
CA PRO A 152 -22.13 -10.20 -18.07
C PRO A 152 -23.24 -9.50 -17.27
N GLY A 153 -23.19 -8.17 -17.24
CA GLY A 153 -24.15 -7.33 -16.49
C GLY A 153 -23.78 -7.12 -15.02
N LEU A 154 -22.76 -7.81 -14.51
CA LEU A 154 -22.24 -7.62 -13.15
C LEU A 154 -20.84 -7.00 -13.16
N ARG A 155 -20.52 -6.30 -12.07
CA ARG A 155 -19.16 -5.82 -11.77
C ARG A 155 -18.81 -6.20 -10.35
N VAL A 156 -17.61 -6.72 -10.11
CA VAL A 156 -17.12 -7.05 -8.77
C VAL A 156 -15.96 -6.12 -8.45
N VAL A 157 -16.22 -5.15 -7.57
CA VAL A 157 -15.23 -4.14 -7.17
C VAL A 157 -14.71 -4.48 -5.78
N ILE A 158 -13.40 -4.40 -5.63
CA ILE A 158 -12.70 -4.56 -4.37
C ILE A 158 -12.21 -3.18 -3.96
N ASP A 159 -12.57 -2.76 -2.74
CA ASP A 159 -12.10 -1.50 -2.15
C ASP A 159 -10.57 -1.35 -2.24
N PRO A 160 -10.07 -0.11 -2.25
CA PRO A 160 -8.64 0.13 -2.37
C PRO A 160 -7.82 -0.66 -1.35
N VAL A 161 -6.84 -1.42 -1.83
CA VAL A 161 -5.85 -2.14 -1.03
C VAL A 161 -4.56 -1.35 -1.03
N GLU A 162 -3.94 -1.19 0.14
CA GLU A 162 -2.67 -0.49 0.30
C GLU A 162 -1.54 -1.44 0.66
N PHE A 163 -0.46 -1.36 -0.11
CA PHE A 163 0.76 -2.12 0.08
C PHE A 163 1.92 -1.16 0.35
N GLU A 164 2.81 -1.54 1.26
CA GLU A 164 4.07 -0.84 1.49
C GLU A 164 5.24 -1.81 1.52
N GLY A 165 6.41 -1.29 1.15
CA GLY A 165 7.65 -2.02 1.29
C GLY A 165 8.83 -1.17 0.87
N PHE A 166 9.88 -1.84 0.42
CA PHE A 166 11.13 -1.20 0.02
C PHE A 166 11.62 -1.72 -1.33
N VAL A 167 12.27 -0.86 -2.10
CA VAL A 167 13.01 -1.29 -3.30
C VAL A 167 14.33 -1.91 -2.86
N GLY A 168 14.48 -3.22 -3.11
CA GLY A 168 15.71 -3.95 -2.81
C GLY A 168 16.80 -3.75 -3.87
N ALA A 169 18.05 -4.07 -3.51
CA ALA A 169 19.13 -4.23 -4.47
C ALA A 169 18.77 -5.35 -5.47
N GLY A 170 18.90 -5.10 -6.77
CA GLY A 170 18.52 -6.06 -7.83
C GLY A 170 17.12 -5.86 -8.43
N ARG A 171 16.40 -4.77 -8.09
CA ARG A 171 15.08 -4.41 -8.65
C ARG A 171 13.94 -5.37 -8.28
N THR A 172 14.13 -6.17 -7.24
CA THR A 172 13.04 -6.91 -6.59
C THR A 172 12.38 -6.00 -5.55
N LEU A 173 11.06 -5.98 -5.51
CA LEU A 173 10.30 -5.29 -4.46
C LEU A 173 9.44 -6.32 -3.72
N ASN A 174 9.45 -6.26 -2.40
CA ASN A 174 8.51 -6.99 -1.56
C ASN A 174 7.61 -5.97 -0.88
N LEU A 175 6.33 -6.02 -1.19
CA LEU A 175 5.32 -5.14 -0.62
C LEU A 175 4.38 -5.98 0.24
N ASN A 176 4.04 -5.48 1.42
CA ASN A 176 3.11 -6.13 2.34
C ASN A 176 1.97 -5.17 2.64
N THR A 177 0.80 -5.71 2.94
CA THR A 177 -0.32 -4.89 3.42
C THR A 177 0.07 -4.17 4.70
N VAL A 178 -0.14 -2.85 4.73
CA VAL A 178 0.37 -1.96 5.78
C VAL A 178 -0.35 -2.19 7.11
N LYS A 179 -1.61 -2.65 7.06
CA LYS A 179 -2.47 -2.86 8.22
C LYS A 179 -3.44 -4.01 7.94
N ARG A 180 -4.13 -4.49 8.99
CA ARG A 180 -5.27 -5.41 8.89
C ARG A 180 -6.46 -4.67 8.26
N ASP A 181 -6.30 -4.29 7.01
CA ASP A 181 -7.25 -3.47 6.31
C ASP A 181 -8.51 -4.29 6.01
N LEU A 182 -9.63 -3.69 6.42
CA LEU A 182 -10.95 -4.21 6.17
C LEU A 182 -11.32 -3.79 4.74
N HIS A 183 -11.30 -4.75 3.82
CA HIS A 183 -11.69 -4.51 2.44
C HIS A 183 -13.14 -4.94 2.23
N THR A 184 -13.93 -4.10 1.55
CA THR A 184 -15.23 -4.50 1.04
C THR A 184 -15.07 -5.04 -0.38
N VAL A 185 -15.75 -6.15 -0.67
CA VAL A 185 -15.96 -6.63 -2.03
C VAL A 185 -17.43 -6.42 -2.34
N THR A 186 -17.70 -5.59 -3.33
CA THR A 186 -19.06 -5.21 -3.72
C THR A 186 -19.38 -5.73 -5.12
N VAL A 187 -20.52 -6.41 -5.23
CA VAL A 187 -21.09 -6.82 -6.51
C VAL A 187 -22.12 -5.78 -6.93
N TYR A 188 -21.94 -5.22 -8.12
CA TYR A 188 -22.83 -4.24 -8.73
C TYR A 188 -23.58 -4.83 -9.92
N SER A 189 -24.80 -4.34 -10.14
CA SER A 189 -25.51 -4.39 -11.42
C SER A 189 -25.84 -2.97 -11.84
N GLY A 190 -25.23 -2.51 -12.93
CA GLY A 190 -25.22 -1.08 -13.26
C GLY A 190 -24.57 -0.25 -12.14
N ALA A 191 -25.32 0.71 -11.60
CA ALA A 191 -24.88 1.54 -10.47
C ALA A 191 -25.33 1.00 -9.10
N THR A 192 -26.13 -0.07 -9.06
CA THR A 192 -26.73 -0.60 -7.83
C THR A 192 -25.83 -1.67 -7.21
N ALA A 193 -25.43 -1.49 -5.95
CA ALA A 193 -24.79 -2.54 -5.19
C ALA A 193 -25.83 -3.61 -4.82
N LEU A 194 -25.62 -4.85 -5.29
CA LEU A 194 -26.49 -5.99 -5.04
C LEU A 194 -26.08 -6.76 -3.80
N GLN A 195 -24.78 -6.98 -3.64
CA GLN A 195 -24.20 -7.77 -2.57
C GLN A 195 -22.87 -7.18 -2.12
N GLN A 196 -22.58 -7.33 -0.84
CA GLN A 196 -21.31 -6.97 -0.23
C GLN A 196 -20.82 -8.10 0.65
N ARG A 197 -19.51 -8.30 0.67
CA ARG A 197 -18.83 -9.02 1.74
C ARG A 197 -17.65 -8.21 2.22
N GLN A 198 -17.26 -8.45 3.45
CA GLN A 198 -16.05 -7.85 4.01
C GLN A 198 -14.98 -8.92 4.16
N ARG A 199 -13.72 -8.51 4.04
CA ARG A 199 -12.58 -9.38 4.28
C ARG A 199 -11.45 -8.61 4.96
N VAL A 200 -10.72 -9.31 5.82
CA VAL A 200 -9.45 -8.85 6.37
C VAL A 200 -8.39 -9.82 5.86
N CYS A 201 -7.36 -9.28 5.23
CA CYS A 201 -6.32 -10.08 4.58
C CYS A 201 -4.93 -9.73 5.11
N LEU A 202 -4.07 -10.74 5.17
CA LEU A 202 -2.63 -10.58 5.17
C LEU A 202 -2.16 -10.87 3.75
N GLN A 203 -1.53 -9.91 3.10
CA GLN A 203 -1.10 -10.06 1.71
C GLN A 203 0.36 -9.66 1.54
N SER A 204 1.07 -10.42 0.73
CA SER A 204 2.44 -10.17 0.33
C SER A 204 2.55 -10.23 -1.18
N LEU A 205 3.16 -9.20 -1.76
CA LEU A 205 3.35 -9.02 -3.19
C LEU A 205 4.85 -8.94 -3.46
N THR A 206 5.36 -9.91 -4.22
CA THR A 206 6.73 -9.89 -4.72
C THR A 206 6.73 -9.46 -6.17
N LEU A 207 7.59 -8.50 -6.51
CA LEU A 207 7.68 -7.89 -7.82
C LEU A 207 9.09 -8.11 -8.38
N ASN A 208 9.15 -8.59 -9.61
CA ASN A 208 10.39 -8.76 -10.37
C ASN A 208 10.30 -7.95 -11.65
N LYS A 209 11.29 -7.08 -11.89
CA LYS A 209 11.29 -6.25 -13.10
C LYS A 209 11.39 -7.12 -14.35
N LEU A 210 10.56 -6.81 -15.36
CA LEU A 210 10.58 -7.43 -16.69
C LEU A 210 11.54 -6.71 -17.65
#